data_AF-A0A368S4N7-F1
#
_entry.id   AF-A0A368S4N7-F1
#
_cell.length_a   1.000
_cell.length_b   1.000
_cell.length_c   1.000
_cell.angle_alpha   90.00
_cell.angle_beta   90.00
_cell.angle_gamma   90.00
#
_symmetry.space_group_name_H-M   'P 1'
#
loop_
_entity.id
_entity.type
_entity.pdbx_description
1 polymer ?
#
loop_
_entity_poly.entity_id
_entity_poly.type
_entity_poly.pdbx_seq_one_letter_code
_entity_poly.pdbx_strand_id
1 'polypeptide(L)' 'MFFHSTTIRIGDGKQTLFWTDSWIEGRSIAEIAPCLLQAVGPRIRKKRMVYEGLQNRKWVKDIIGAIAVQVLLDYLNI' A
#
# COMPACT_ATOMS: atom_id res chain seq x y z
N MET A 1 10.62 -0.88 -23.77
CA MET A 1 9.71 -0.09 -22.91
C MET A 1 10.60 0.55 -21.85
N PHE A 2 10.73 1.87 -21.84
CA PHE A 2 11.79 2.56 -21.10
C PHE A 2 11.24 3.54 -20.03
N PHE A 3 11.87 3.43 -18.85
CA PHE A 3 11.92 4.30 -17.66
C PHE A 3 10.61 4.45 -16.86
N HIS A 4 10.62 4.50 -15.52
CA HIS A 4 11.42 5.39 -14.69
C HIS A 4 11.78 4.76 -13.34
N SER A 5 13.07 4.75 -13.00
CA SER A 5 13.51 4.70 -11.60
C SER A 5 13.22 6.07 -10.99
N THR A 6 11.94 6.33 -10.75
CA THR A 6 11.54 7.45 -9.90
C THR A 6 11.81 6.97 -8.49
N THR A 7 13.02 7.21 -7.98
CA THR A 7 13.25 7.23 -6.53
C THR A 7 12.36 8.33 -5.98
N ILE A 8 11.12 7.97 -5.64
CA ILE A 8 10.18 8.82 -4.93
C ILE A 8 10.84 9.04 -3.56
N ARG A 9 11.57 10.14 -3.41
CA ARG A 9 11.94 10.64 -2.08
C ARG A 9 10.60 11.05 -1.46
N ILE A 10 10.01 10.18 -0.66
CA ILE A 10 8.82 10.50 0.12
C ILE A 10 9.16 11.75 0.91
N GLY A 11 8.61 12.89 0.48
CA GLY A 11 8.66 14.12 1.26
C GLY A 11 7.69 13.96 2.43
N ASP A 12 6.43 14.31 2.18
CA ASP A 12 5.40 14.38 3.22
C ASP A 12 4.44 13.17 3.25
N GLY A 13 4.47 12.28 2.24
CA GLY A 13 3.53 11.15 2.12
C GLY A 13 2.04 11.54 2.01
N LYS A 14 1.73 12.84 1.95
CA LYS A 14 0.37 13.43 1.84
C LYS A 14 -0.16 13.49 0.40
N GLN A 15 0.66 13.21 -0.59
CA GLN A 15 0.26 13.15 -2.00
C GLN A 15 0.54 11.78 -2.63
N THR A 16 1.04 10.83 -1.85
CA THR A 16 1.42 9.49 -2.29
C THR A 16 0.38 8.51 -1.78
N LEU A 17 -0.11 7.63 -2.65
CA LEU A 17 -1.08 6.59 -2.32
C LEU A 17 -0.41 5.43 -1.57
N PHE A 18 -0.99 5.02 -0.46
CA PHE A 18 -0.45 3.94 0.37
C PHE A 18 -0.42 2.59 -0.36
N TRP A 19 -1.44 2.31 -1.19
CA TRP A 19 -1.61 0.99 -1.78
C TRP A 19 -0.98 0.81 -3.16
N THR A 20 -1.02 1.86 -3.99
CA THR A 20 -0.65 1.77 -5.42
C THR A 20 0.67 2.45 -5.75
N ASP A 21 1.11 3.42 -4.96
CA ASP A 21 2.34 4.13 -5.26
C ASP A 21 3.55 3.42 -4.65
N SER A 22 4.69 3.59 -5.30
CA SER A 22 5.94 2.91 -4.96
C SER A 22 6.72 3.61 -3.85
N TRP A 23 6.14 3.66 -2.65
CA TRP A 23 6.68 4.43 -1.52
C TRP A 23 7.48 3.59 -0.51
N ILE A 24 7.48 2.27 -0.61
CA ILE A 24 8.26 1.37 0.27
C ILE A 24 9.48 0.90 -0.52
N GLU A 25 10.66 1.45 -0.23
CA GLU A 25 11.91 1.10 -0.92
C GLU A 25 11.85 1.21 -2.46
N GLY A 26 11.00 2.12 -2.97
CA GLY A 26 10.76 2.26 -4.41
C GLY A 26 9.84 1.17 -5.01
N ARG A 27 9.14 0.42 -4.17
CA ARG A 27 8.10 -0.56 -4.53
C ARG A 27 6.76 -0.19 -3.89
N SER A 28 5.68 -0.62 -4.52
CA SER A 28 4.32 -0.43 -4.02
C SER A 28 3.88 -1.63 -3.21
N ILE A 29 2.90 -1.44 -2.31
CA ILE A 29 2.28 -2.57 -1.60
C ILE A 29 1.60 -3.53 -2.58
N ALA A 30 1.07 -3.03 -3.69
CA ALA A 30 0.56 -3.87 -4.77
C ALA A 30 1.61 -4.84 -5.34
N GLU A 31 2.88 -4.44 -5.37
CA GLU A 31 4.00 -5.27 -5.85
C GLU A 31 4.54 -6.21 -4.76
N ILE A 32 4.59 -5.77 -3.51
CA ILE A 32 5.10 -6.55 -2.38
C ILE A 32 4.08 -7.60 -1.91
N ALA A 33 2.80 -7.22 -1.92
CA ALA A 33 1.72 -7.89 -1.22
C ALA A 33 0.39 -7.78 -2.00
N PRO A 34 0.28 -8.43 -3.17
CA PRO A 34 -0.89 -8.35 -4.03
C PRO A 34 -2.15 -8.97 -3.40
N CYS A 35 -2.00 -9.99 -2.55
CA CYS A 35 -3.13 -10.61 -1.86
C CYS A 35 -3.69 -9.71 -0.76
N LEU A 36 -2.82 -9.01 -0.02
CA LEU A 36 -3.24 -7.97 0.92
C LEU A 36 -3.99 -6.84 0.22
N LEU A 37 -3.49 -6.40 -0.94
CA LEU A 37 -4.18 -5.40 -1.74
C LEU A 37 -5.59 -5.90 -2.10
N GLN A 38 -5.75 -7.16 -2.50
CA GLN A 38 -7.05 -7.76 -2.83
C GLN A 38 -8.07 -7.68 -1.68
N ALA A 39 -7.62 -7.80 -0.42
CA ALA A 39 -8.47 -7.68 0.76
C ALA A 39 -8.92 -6.23 1.05
N VAL A 40 -8.32 -5.22 0.42
CA VAL A 40 -8.69 -3.82 0.60
C VAL A 40 -9.72 -3.40 -0.44
N GLY A 41 -10.73 -2.62 -0.06
CA GLY A 41 -11.73 -2.12 -1.00
C GLY A 41 -11.12 -1.23 -2.10
N PRO A 42 -11.54 -1.34 -3.38
CA PRO A 42 -10.95 -0.61 -4.51
C PRO A 42 -11.04 0.92 -4.37
N ARG A 43 -12.05 1.42 -3.65
CA ARG A 43 -12.20 2.86 -3.33
C ARG A 43 -11.12 3.34 -2.36
N ILE A 44 -10.75 2.52 -1.39
CA ILE A 44 -9.76 2.88 -0.38
C ILE A 44 -8.36 2.85 -0.98
N ARG A 45 -8.06 1.87 -1.86
CA ARG A 45 -6.80 1.79 -2.60
C ARG A 45 -6.44 3.09 -3.34
N LYS A 46 -7.45 3.78 -3.88
CA LYS A 46 -7.29 5.03 -4.66
C LYS A 46 -7.39 6.32 -3.83
N LYS A 47 -7.80 6.25 -2.57
CA LYS A 47 -7.96 7.43 -1.69
C LYS A 47 -6.95 7.48 -0.55
N ARG A 48 -6.51 6.33 -0.06
CA ARG A 48 -5.65 6.26 1.14
C ARG A 48 -4.26 6.78 0.80
N MET A 49 -3.87 7.86 1.47
CA MET A 49 -2.53 8.41 1.39
C MET A 49 -1.57 7.70 2.35
N VAL A 50 -0.28 7.72 2.06
CA VAL A 50 0.78 7.12 2.89
C VAL A 50 0.75 7.70 4.30
N TYR A 51 0.69 9.03 4.41
CA TYR A 51 0.60 9.74 5.67
C TYR A 51 -0.61 9.27 6.50
N GLU A 52 -1.80 9.22 5.89
CA GLU A 52 -3.01 8.77 6.58
C GLU A 52 -2.97 7.29 6.97
N GLY A 53 -2.43 6.44 6.09
CA GLY A 53 -2.35 5.00 6.30
C GLY A 53 -1.43 4.68 7.46
N LEU A 54 -0.22 5.23 7.45
CA LEU A 54 0.78 5.07 8.52
C LEU A 54 0.30 5.66 9.83
N GLN A 55 -0.41 6.79 9.80
CA GLN A 55 -0.94 7.43 11.00
C GLN A 55 -1.88 6.47 11.74
N ASN A 56 -1.48 6.06 12.95
CA ASN A 56 -2.18 5.11 13.81
C ASN A 56 -2.47 3.75 13.14
N ARG A 57 -1.66 3.33 12.15
CA ARG A 57 -1.88 2.11 11.37
C ARG A 57 -3.31 2.02 10.81
N LYS A 58 -3.91 3.15 10.42
CA LYS A 58 -5.27 3.21 9.86
C LYS A 58 -5.42 2.31 8.63
N TRP A 59 -4.35 2.10 7.88
CA TRP A 59 -4.35 1.19 6.73
C TRP A 59 -4.79 -0.24 7.07
N VAL A 60 -4.53 -0.72 8.30
CA VAL A 60 -4.98 -2.04 8.75
C VAL A 60 -6.50 -2.12 8.83
N LYS A 61 -7.16 -1.01 9.18
CA LYS A 61 -8.63 -0.93 9.22
C LYS A 61 -9.26 -0.91 7.82
N ASP A 62 -8.47 -0.65 6.78
CA ASP A 62 -8.94 -0.66 5.40
C ASP A 62 -9.04 -2.08 4.82
N ILE A 63 -8.46 -3.06 5.52
CA ILE A 63 -8.55 -4.48 5.21
C ILE A 63 -9.92 -4.98 5.69
N ILE A 64 -10.93 -4.79 4.84
CA ILE A 64 -12.34 -5.12 5.13
C ILE A 64 -12.74 -6.46 4.45
N GLY A 65 -11.96 -6.90 3.46
CA GLY A 65 -12.18 -8.17 2.77
C GLY A 65 -11.80 -9.38 3.61
N ALA A 66 -12.00 -10.57 3.03
CA ALA A 66 -11.64 -11.82 3.68
C ALA A 66 -10.14 -11.86 4.00
N ILE A 67 -9.81 -11.95 5.30
CA ILE A 67 -8.44 -12.15 5.77
C ILE A 67 -8.08 -13.62 5.56
N ALA A 68 -7.62 -13.94 4.35
CA ALA A 68 -7.06 -15.25 4.05
C ALA A 68 -5.66 -15.39 4.65
N VAL A 69 -5.19 -16.63 4.83
CA VAL A 69 -3.80 -16.89 5.28
C VAL A 69 -2.78 -16.18 4.40
N GLN A 70 -3.04 -16.08 3.09
CA GLN A 70 -2.20 -15.33 2.15
C GLN A 70 -2.12 -13.83 2.47
N VAL A 71 -3.23 -13.22 2.90
CA VAL A 71 -3.28 -11.81 3.32
C VAL A 71 -2.46 -11.58 4.59
N LEU A 72 -2.48 -12.54 5.51
CA LEU A 72 -1.67 -12.52 6.74
C LEU A 72 -0.18 -12.68 6.43
N LEU A 73 0.19 -13.57 5.51
CA LEU A 73 1.58 -13.73 5.07
C LEU A 73 2.09 -12.45 4.39
N ASP A 74 1.28 -11.86 3.52
CA ASP A 74 1.58 -10.59 2.88
C ASP A 74 1.74 -9.45 3.91
N TYR A 75 0.90 -9.41 4.94
CA TYR A 75 1.01 -8.44 6.05
C TYR A 75 2.33 -8.58 6.82
N LEU A 76 2.83 -9.80 7.00
CA LEU A 76 4.10 -10.06 7.69
C LEU A 76 5.33 -9.70 6.83
N ASN A 77 5.14 -9.51 5.53
CA ASN A 77 6.20 -9.24 4.57
C ASN A 77 6.38 -7.73 4.28
N ILE A 78 5.60 -6.87 4.93
CA ILE A 78 5.65 -5.39 4.87
C ILE A 78 6.16 -4.86 6.21
#